data_AF-A0A8T5SHI9-F1
#
_entry.id   AF-A0A8T5SHI9-F1
#
_cell.length_a   1.000
_cell.length_b   1.000
_cell.length_c   1.000
_cell.angle_alpha   90.00
_cell.angle_beta   90.00
_cell.angle_gamma   90.00
#
_symmetry.space_group_name_H-M   'P 1'
#
loop_
_entity.id
_entity.type
_entity.pdbx_description
1 polymer ?
#
loop_
_entity_poly.entity_id
_entity_poly.type
_entity_poly.pdbx_seq_one_letter_code
_entity_poly.pdbx_strand_id
1 'polypeptide(L)'
;MSDESEGIKAFKAAPGASTTTAVAAAAALLGADLVVVALAWDHPPSEGGIVTITFLMMISFVAFINVLHQMMRFDYIITILNVKEKENKDVGKEYKEIHQISKGVRVLHVSGLLFTTIAFWIISYKYLVSINGYYIVILLLPFILFFLYWLPKIIGVEKEVGLLSIESLIQFLIQVLFLVLLCLDFFKIITIP
;
A
#
# COMPACT_ATOMS: atom_id res chain seq x y z
N MET A 1 9.18 33.37 -7.02
CA MET A 1 7.74 33.75 -6.97
C MET A 1 6.92 33.22 -8.14
N SER A 2 7.50 32.76 -9.26
CA SER A 2 6.75 32.10 -10.35
C SER A 2 6.50 30.60 -10.14
N ASP A 3 7.44 29.87 -9.55
CA ASP A 3 7.34 28.40 -9.36
C ASP A 3 6.25 27.96 -8.36
N GLU A 4 6.01 28.76 -7.32
CA GLU A 4 5.00 28.46 -6.29
C GLU A 4 3.57 28.58 -6.85
N SER A 5 3.36 29.50 -7.80
CA SER A 5 2.08 29.69 -8.49
C SER A 5 1.78 28.56 -9.49
N GLU A 6 2.81 28.02 -10.15
CA GLU A 6 2.66 26.88 -11.05
C GLU A 6 2.37 25.58 -10.31
N GLY A 7 2.98 25.34 -9.16
CA GLY A 7 2.65 24.18 -8.30
C GLY A 7 1.19 24.19 -7.85
N ILE A 8 0.64 25.37 -7.54
CA ILE A 8 -0.76 25.55 -7.14
C ILE A 8 -1.72 25.37 -8.33
N LYS A 9 -1.36 25.86 -9.52
CA LYS A 9 -2.15 25.64 -10.73
C LYS A 9 -2.10 24.18 -11.21
N ALA A 10 -0.96 23.51 -11.10
CA ALA A 10 -0.83 22.09 -11.40
C ALA A 10 -1.65 21.21 -10.43
N PHE A 11 -1.76 21.61 -9.15
CA PHE A 11 -2.59 20.93 -8.16
C PHE A 11 -4.10 21.18 -8.37
N LYS A 12 -4.50 22.41 -8.75
CA LYS A 12 -5.89 22.74 -9.17
C LYS A 12 -6.28 22.12 -10.52
N ALA A 13 -5.31 21.84 -11.40
CA ALA A 13 -5.53 21.29 -12.74
C ALA A 13 -5.44 19.75 -12.81
N ALA A 14 -5.10 19.07 -11.71
CA ALA A 14 -5.18 17.61 -11.64
C ALA A 14 -6.66 17.19 -11.71
N PRO A 15 -7.09 16.51 -12.79
CA PRO A 15 -8.49 16.18 -12.97
C PRO A 15 -8.89 15.08 -11.97
N GLY A 16 -9.78 15.43 -11.04
CA GLY A 16 -10.86 14.53 -10.61
C GLY A 16 -10.54 13.31 -9.75
N ALA A 17 -9.34 13.12 -9.21
CA ALA A 17 -9.16 12.20 -8.09
C ALA A 17 -9.53 12.95 -6.81
N SER A 18 -10.83 13.12 -6.56
CA SER A 18 -11.29 13.71 -5.31
C SER A 18 -10.71 12.91 -4.15
N THR A 19 -10.39 13.58 -3.04
CA THR A 19 -10.07 12.93 -1.77
C THR A 19 -11.06 11.83 -1.41
N THR A 20 -12.32 11.96 -1.85
CA THR A 20 -13.36 10.93 -1.81
C THR A 20 -12.96 9.62 -2.50
N THR A 21 -12.32 9.65 -3.68
CA THR A 21 -11.84 8.45 -4.39
C THR A 21 -10.70 7.76 -3.64
N ALA A 22 -9.75 8.54 -3.09
CA ALA A 22 -8.65 7.98 -2.31
C ALA A 22 -9.12 7.39 -0.97
N VAL A 23 -10.08 8.05 -0.31
CA VAL A 23 -10.75 7.54 0.90
C VAL A 23 -11.53 6.26 0.59
N ALA A 24 -12.27 6.22 -0.51
CA ALA A 24 -12.99 5.03 -0.95
C ALA A 24 -12.04 3.86 -1.25
N ALA A 25 -10.91 4.12 -1.92
CA ALA A 25 -9.90 3.10 -2.19
C ALA A 25 -9.28 2.55 -0.90
N ALA A 26 -8.86 3.41 0.03
CA ALA A 26 -8.30 2.98 1.32
C ALA A 26 -9.33 2.20 2.17
N ALA A 27 -10.59 2.63 2.17
CA ALA A 27 -11.68 1.91 2.85
C ALA A 27 -11.97 0.55 2.20
N ALA A 28 -11.94 0.46 0.88
CA ALA A 28 -12.09 -0.80 0.16
C ALA A 28 -10.94 -1.77 0.46
N LEU A 29 -9.70 -1.27 0.52
CA LEU A 29 -8.52 -2.06 0.91
C LEU A 29 -8.63 -2.56 2.35
N LEU A 30 -9.08 -1.72 3.29
CA LEU A 30 -9.36 -2.16 4.67
C LEU A 30 -10.42 -3.26 4.74
N GLY A 31 -11.51 -3.12 3.96
CA GLY A 31 -12.55 -4.13 3.87
C GLY A 31 -12.02 -5.45 3.30
N ALA A 32 -11.23 -5.38 2.22
CA ALA A 32 -10.59 -6.54 1.63
C ALA A 32 -9.64 -7.23 2.62
N ASP A 33 -8.83 -6.46 3.35
CA ASP A 33 -7.89 -6.98 4.33
C ASP A 33 -8.61 -7.76 5.45
N LEU A 34 -9.69 -7.19 5.98
CA LEU A 34 -10.52 -7.84 7.00
C LEU A 34 -11.17 -9.13 6.49
N VAL A 35 -11.72 -9.12 5.27
CA VAL A 35 -12.34 -10.30 4.67
C VAL A 35 -11.32 -11.41 4.49
N VAL A 36 -10.13 -11.09 3.99
CA VAL A 36 -9.07 -12.09 3.79
C VAL A 36 -8.62 -12.69 5.12
N VAL A 37 -8.41 -11.88 6.14
CA VAL A 37 -8.06 -12.39 7.48
C VAL A 37 -9.18 -13.27 8.04
N ALA A 38 -10.45 -12.85 7.92
CA ALA A 38 -11.58 -13.63 8.39
C ALA A 38 -11.68 -14.99 7.70
N LEU A 39 -11.56 -15.02 6.36
CA LEU A 39 -11.58 -16.26 5.58
C LEU A 39 -10.38 -17.17 5.88
N ALA A 40 -9.20 -16.56 6.08
CA ALA A 40 -7.99 -17.30 6.46
C ALA A 40 -8.18 -18.05 7.78
N TRP A 41 -8.86 -17.42 8.75
CA TRP A 41 -9.13 -18.01 10.06
C TRP A 41 -10.29 -19.00 10.07
N ASP A 42 -11.26 -18.85 9.17
CA ASP A 42 -12.38 -19.80 9.04
C ASP A 42 -11.89 -21.16 8.49
N HIS A 43 -10.96 -21.14 7.53
CA HIS A 43 -10.40 -22.34 6.92
C HIS A 43 -8.88 -22.29 6.88
N PRO A 44 -8.17 -22.43 8.01
CA PRO A 44 -6.72 -22.23 8.06
C PRO A 44 -5.95 -23.23 7.18
N PRO A 45 -4.92 -22.78 6.46
CA PRO A 45 -4.05 -23.70 5.72
C PRO A 45 -3.34 -24.64 6.68
N SER A 46 -3.31 -25.94 6.35
CA SER A 46 -2.75 -26.97 7.24
C SER A 46 -1.23 -26.86 7.43
N GLU A 47 -0.56 -26.20 6.50
CA GLU A 47 0.90 -26.00 6.47
C GLU A 47 1.37 -24.74 7.23
N GLY A 48 0.47 -24.11 8.00
CA GLY A 48 0.74 -22.90 8.78
C GLY A 48 0.75 -21.60 7.97
N GLY A 49 1.39 -20.56 8.49
CA GLY A 49 1.51 -19.23 7.87
C GLY A 49 0.48 -18.21 8.37
N ILE A 50 -0.53 -18.66 9.13
CA ILE A 50 -1.65 -17.80 9.54
C ILE A 50 -1.22 -16.69 10.50
N VAL A 51 -0.22 -16.97 11.34
CA VAL A 51 0.31 -15.97 12.29
C VAL A 51 1.00 -14.86 11.52
N THR A 52 1.86 -15.22 10.58
CA THR A 52 2.57 -14.26 9.72
C THR A 52 1.60 -13.44 8.87
N ILE A 53 0.60 -14.08 8.25
CA ILE A 53 -0.44 -13.38 7.47
C ILE A 53 -1.19 -12.39 8.36
N THR A 54 -1.69 -12.83 9.51
CA THR A 54 -2.44 -11.97 10.44
C THR A 54 -1.61 -10.77 10.89
N PHE A 55 -0.33 -10.99 11.21
CA PHE A 55 0.58 -9.93 11.61
C PHE A 55 0.80 -8.89 10.49
N LEU A 56 1.09 -9.34 9.27
CA LEU A 56 1.30 -8.45 8.12
C LEU A 56 0.02 -7.65 7.79
N MET A 57 -1.13 -8.32 7.82
CA MET A 57 -2.42 -7.70 7.56
C MET A 57 -2.79 -6.69 8.64
N MET A 58 -2.45 -6.95 9.91
CA MET A 58 -2.66 -5.99 11.00
C MET A 58 -1.78 -4.73 10.83
N ILE A 59 -0.53 -4.87 10.41
CA ILE A 59 0.33 -3.72 10.10
C ILE A 59 -0.28 -2.91 8.94
N SER A 60 -0.74 -3.59 7.90
CA SER A 60 -1.40 -2.95 6.75
C SER A 60 -2.68 -2.21 7.16
N PHE A 61 -3.51 -2.87 7.96
CA PHE A 61 -4.74 -2.31 8.51
C PHE A 61 -4.50 -1.02 9.29
N VAL A 62 -3.49 -1.01 10.19
CA VAL A 62 -3.11 0.20 10.93
C VAL A 62 -2.59 1.29 9.98
N ALA A 63 -1.83 0.93 8.95
CA ALA A 63 -1.36 1.89 7.95
C ALA A 63 -2.53 2.53 7.20
N PHE A 64 -3.52 1.75 6.76
CA PHE A 64 -4.69 2.26 6.04
C PHE A 64 -5.65 3.07 6.92
N ILE A 65 -5.83 2.71 8.20
CA ILE A 65 -6.55 3.58 9.15
C ILE A 65 -5.86 4.94 9.26
N ASN A 66 -4.53 4.95 9.39
CA ASN A 66 -3.78 6.19 9.46
C ASN A 66 -3.89 7.00 8.16
N VAL A 67 -3.92 6.35 6.99
CA VAL A 67 -4.21 7.00 5.71
C VAL A 67 -5.59 7.66 5.73
N LEU A 68 -6.64 6.94 6.14
CA LEU A 68 -7.99 7.49 6.24
C LEU A 68 -8.05 8.70 7.18
N HIS A 69 -7.43 8.60 8.36
CA HIS A 69 -7.39 9.69 9.34
C HIS A 69 -6.70 10.94 8.78
N GLN A 70 -5.56 10.77 8.11
CA GLN A 70 -4.82 11.88 7.51
C GLN A 70 -5.56 12.48 6.30
N MET A 71 -6.27 11.67 5.51
CA MET A 71 -7.12 12.17 4.43
C MET A 71 -8.31 12.99 4.95
N MET A 72 -8.95 12.56 6.04
CA MET A 72 -10.01 13.35 6.68
C MET A 72 -9.48 14.70 7.20
N ARG A 73 -8.29 14.70 7.81
CA ARG A 73 -7.63 15.95 8.24
C ARG A 73 -7.29 16.84 7.05
N PHE A 74 -6.84 16.26 5.95
CA PHE A 74 -6.52 16.96 4.72
C PHE A 74 -7.76 17.68 4.15
N ASP A 75 -8.90 16.99 4.05
CA ASP A 75 -10.17 17.58 3.61
C ASP A 75 -10.61 18.77 4.48
N TYR A 76 -10.43 18.64 5.79
CA TYR A 76 -10.70 19.72 6.73
C TYR A 76 -9.82 20.94 6.49
N ILE A 77 -8.51 20.75 6.28
CA ILE A 77 -7.57 21.85 6.02
C ILE A 77 -7.85 22.51 4.67
N ILE A 78 -8.19 21.75 3.63
CA ILE A 78 -8.62 22.32 2.33
C ILE A 78 -9.86 23.19 2.51
N THR A 79 -10.82 22.75 3.32
CA THR A 79 -12.03 23.53 3.60
C THR A 79 -11.69 24.86 4.28
N ILE A 80 -10.79 24.84 5.27
CA ILE A 80 -10.29 26.06 5.93
C ILE A 80 -9.54 26.96 4.94
N LEU A 81 -8.68 26.38 4.10
CA LEU A 81 -7.87 27.10 3.13
C LEU A 81 -8.76 27.85 2.13
N ASN A 82 -9.80 27.19 1.62
CA ASN A 82 -10.79 27.82 0.72
C ASN A 82 -11.54 29.00 1.37
N VAL A 83 -11.76 28.97 2.69
CA VAL A 83 -12.38 30.09 3.41
C VAL A 83 -11.38 31.23 3.60
N LYS A 84 -10.15 30.93 4.02
CA LYS A 84 -9.11 31.95 4.24
C LYS A 84 -8.62 32.62 2.96
N GLU A 85 -8.56 31.88 1.84
CA GLU A 85 -8.24 32.41 0.51
C GLU A 85 -9.31 33.43 0.07
N LYS A 86 -10.60 33.15 0.34
CA LYS A 86 -11.70 34.12 0.11
C LYS A 86 -11.61 35.35 1.00
N GLU A 87 -11.03 35.23 2.19
CA GLU A 87 -10.83 36.33 3.13
C GLU A 87 -9.49 37.08 2.94
N ASN A 88 -8.69 36.73 1.90
CA ASN A 88 -7.35 37.28 1.64
C ASN A 88 -6.41 37.22 2.87
N LYS A 89 -6.53 36.15 3.68
CA LYS A 89 -5.64 35.91 4.83
C LYS A 89 -4.38 35.14 4.39
N ASP A 90 -3.32 35.24 5.18
CA ASP A 90 -2.11 34.43 4.97
C ASP A 90 -2.44 32.93 5.09
N VAL A 91 -1.99 32.16 4.09
CA VAL A 91 -2.29 30.74 3.85
C VAL A 91 -1.02 29.87 3.82
N GLY A 92 0.17 30.47 3.99
CA GLY A 92 1.44 29.75 3.84
C GLY A 92 1.62 28.58 4.82
N LYS A 93 1.03 28.66 6.01
CA LYS A 93 1.09 27.61 7.02
C LYS A 93 0.30 26.37 6.60
N GLU A 94 -0.90 26.56 6.08
CA GLU A 94 -1.80 25.50 5.63
C GLU A 94 -1.22 24.75 4.43
N TYR A 95 -0.57 25.45 3.48
CA TYR A 95 0.12 24.80 2.37
C TYR A 95 1.25 23.88 2.82
N LYS A 96 2.07 24.31 3.78
CA LYS A 96 3.15 23.49 4.34
C LYS A 96 2.59 22.24 5.04
N GLU A 97 1.48 22.39 5.75
CA GLU A 97 0.80 21.30 6.44
C GLU A 97 0.20 20.28 5.45
N ILE A 98 -0.47 20.75 4.38
CA ILE A 98 -0.99 19.93 3.28
C ILE A 98 0.13 19.11 2.64
N HIS A 99 1.29 19.73 2.37
CA HIS A 99 2.42 19.02 1.77
C HIS A 99 2.97 17.91 2.69
N GLN A 100 3.07 18.18 3.99
CA GLN A 100 3.50 17.18 4.98
C GLN A 100 2.51 16.02 5.11
N ILE A 101 1.22 16.32 5.14
CA ILE A 101 0.15 15.31 5.20
C ILE A 101 0.19 14.44 3.94
N SER A 102 0.25 15.05 2.75
CA SER A 102 0.31 14.32 1.48
C SER A 102 1.50 13.35 1.43
N LYS A 103 2.69 13.79 1.84
CA LYS A 103 3.87 12.93 1.92
C LYS A 103 3.68 11.78 2.91
N GLY A 104 3.14 12.06 4.09
CA GLY A 104 2.89 11.04 5.12
C GLY A 104 1.86 9.99 4.67
N VAL A 105 0.75 10.45 4.09
CA VAL A 105 -0.30 9.58 3.52
C VAL A 105 0.29 8.66 2.46
N ARG A 106 1.10 9.19 1.56
CA ARG A 106 1.74 8.41 0.50
C ARG A 106 2.62 7.30 1.06
N VAL A 107 3.49 7.60 2.03
CA VAL A 107 4.36 6.58 2.64
C VAL A 107 3.54 5.49 3.30
N LEU A 108 2.50 5.85 4.06
CA LEU A 108 1.63 4.89 4.74
C LEU A 108 0.84 4.03 3.75
N HIS A 109 0.29 4.65 2.71
CA HIS A 109 -0.50 3.96 1.70
C HIS A 109 0.34 2.92 0.94
N VAL A 110 1.53 3.30 0.48
CA VAL A 110 2.40 2.35 -0.25
C VAL A 110 2.94 1.27 0.69
N SER A 111 3.24 1.61 1.96
CA SER A 111 3.66 0.61 2.95
C SER A 111 2.54 -0.38 3.30
N GLY A 112 1.30 0.08 3.43
CA GLY A 112 0.14 -0.80 3.62
C GLY A 112 -0.02 -1.77 2.45
N LEU A 113 -0.04 -1.24 1.22
CA LEU A 113 -0.10 -2.06 0.01
C LEU A 113 1.03 -3.09 -0.08
N LEU A 114 2.26 -2.72 0.31
CA LEU A 114 3.39 -3.65 0.37
C LEU A 114 3.08 -4.85 1.28
N PHE A 115 2.63 -4.61 2.51
CA PHE A 115 2.37 -5.67 3.48
C PHE A 115 1.16 -6.53 3.10
N THR A 116 0.08 -5.91 2.63
CA THR A 116 -1.09 -6.62 2.08
C THR A 116 -0.66 -7.54 0.92
N THR A 117 0.15 -7.03 -0.01
CA THR A 117 0.63 -7.82 -1.16
C THR A 117 1.45 -9.04 -0.71
N ILE A 118 2.37 -8.85 0.23
CA ILE A 118 3.18 -9.95 0.79
C ILE A 118 2.28 -10.97 1.52
N ALA A 119 1.32 -10.50 2.31
CA ALA A 119 0.36 -11.37 2.98
C ALA A 119 -0.44 -12.20 1.98
N PHE A 120 -0.89 -11.59 0.87
CA PHE A 120 -1.53 -12.30 -0.24
C PHE A 120 -0.64 -13.36 -0.88
N TRP A 121 0.66 -13.10 -1.03
CA TRP A 121 1.59 -14.11 -1.54
C TRP A 121 1.69 -15.31 -0.60
N ILE A 122 1.87 -15.06 0.69
CA ILE A 122 2.03 -16.11 1.70
C ILE A 122 0.75 -16.95 1.81
N ILE A 123 -0.43 -16.31 1.89
CA ILE A 123 -1.71 -17.03 2.01
C ILE A 123 -1.99 -17.87 0.78
N SER A 124 -1.86 -17.30 -0.43
CA SER A 124 -2.13 -18.04 -1.67
C SER A 124 -1.18 -19.22 -1.83
N TYR A 125 0.10 -19.02 -1.52
CA TYR A 125 1.09 -20.08 -1.48
C TYR A 125 0.71 -21.20 -0.50
N LYS A 126 0.44 -20.88 0.77
CA LYS A 126 0.14 -21.88 1.82
C LYS A 126 -1.14 -22.66 1.51
N TYR A 127 -2.18 -22.00 0.99
CA TYR A 127 -3.38 -22.71 0.55
C TYR A 127 -3.12 -23.66 -0.62
N LEU A 128 -2.38 -23.23 -1.63
CA LEU A 128 -2.07 -24.09 -2.78
C LEU A 128 -1.26 -25.33 -2.36
N VAL A 129 -0.29 -25.16 -1.46
CA VAL A 129 0.45 -26.30 -0.90
C VAL A 129 -0.47 -27.18 -0.07
N SER A 130 -1.38 -26.61 0.71
CA SER A 130 -2.32 -27.38 1.54
C SER A 130 -3.31 -28.22 0.73
N ILE A 131 -3.70 -27.78 -0.47
CA ILE A 131 -4.69 -28.48 -1.32
C ILE A 131 -4.01 -29.47 -2.26
N ASN A 132 -2.92 -29.06 -2.90
CA ASN A 132 -2.29 -29.82 -3.98
C ASN A 132 -0.98 -30.50 -3.54
N GLY A 133 -0.40 -30.15 -2.39
CA GLY A 133 0.94 -30.58 -1.99
C GLY A 133 2.06 -29.75 -2.63
N TYR A 134 3.29 -30.25 -2.57
CA TYR A 134 4.50 -29.49 -2.90
C TYR A 134 4.87 -29.59 -4.39
N TYR A 135 4.16 -28.87 -5.26
CA TYR A 135 4.50 -28.73 -6.68
C TYR A 135 5.25 -27.42 -6.96
N ILE A 136 6.34 -27.50 -7.73
CA ILE A 136 7.16 -26.34 -8.11
C ILE A 136 6.33 -25.25 -8.82
N VAL A 137 5.26 -25.63 -9.53
CA VAL A 137 4.37 -24.67 -10.20
C VAL A 137 3.70 -23.71 -9.20
N ILE A 138 3.52 -24.09 -7.94
CA ILE A 138 2.91 -23.23 -6.90
C ILE A 138 3.81 -22.03 -6.60
N LEU A 139 5.14 -22.21 -6.62
CA LEU A 139 6.10 -21.12 -6.47
C LEU A 139 5.99 -20.11 -7.59
N LEU A 140 5.46 -20.46 -8.76
CA LEU A 140 5.37 -19.54 -9.88
C LEU A 140 4.36 -18.40 -9.60
N LEU A 141 3.35 -18.63 -8.76
CA LEU A 141 2.33 -17.65 -8.42
C LEU A 141 2.90 -16.38 -7.74
N PRO A 142 3.61 -16.46 -6.58
CA PRO A 142 4.17 -15.26 -5.95
C PRO A 142 5.18 -14.53 -6.85
N PHE A 143 5.89 -15.23 -7.73
CA PHE A 143 6.78 -14.59 -8.71
C PHE A 143 6.01 -13.83 -9.79
N ILE A 144 4.92 -14.40 -10.34
CA ILE A 144 4.06 -13.67 -11.28
C ILE A 144 3.50 -12.41 -10.62
N LEU A 145 2.98 -12.53 -9.39
CA LEU A 145 2.39 -11.39 -8.68
C LEU A 145 3.44 -10.30 -8.39
N PHE A 146 4.68 -10.69 -8.06
CA PHE A 146 5.80 -9.75 -7.95
C PHE A 146 6.03 -8.99 -9.25
N PHE A 147 6.15 -9.69 -10.39
CA PHE A 147 6.36 -9.00 -11.67
C PHE A 147 5.18 -8.10 -12.04
N LEU A 148 3.94 -8.55 -11.84
CA LEU A 148 2.75 -7.74 -12.08
C LEU A 148 2.74 -6.47 -11.23
N TYR A 149 3.17 -6.54 -9.97
CA TYR A 149 3.27 -5.37 -9.10
C TYR A 149 4.31 -4.36 -9.61
N TRP A 150 5.45 -4.82 -10.12
CA TRP A 150 6.53 -3.93 -10.60
C TRP A 150 6.36 -3.42 -12.02
N LEU A 151 5.56 -4.09 -12.85
CA LEU A 151 5.41 -3.78 -14.27
C LEU A 151 4.94 -2.33 -14.53
N PRO A 152 3.92 -1.78 -13.84
CA PRO A 152 3.53 -0.38 -14.00
C PRO A 152 4.64 0.61 -13.65
N LYS A 153 5.47 0.27 -12.65
CA LYS A 153 6.60 1.08 -12.19
C LYS A 153 7.74 1.09 -13.21
N ILE A 154 8.02 -0.06 -13.83
CA ILE A 154 9.04 -0.23 -14.88
C ILE A 154 8.63 0.53 -16.16
N ILE A 155 7.35 0.45 -16.55
CA ILE A 155 6.84 1.11 -17.76
C ILE A 155 6.74 2.64 -17.57
N GLY A 156 6.88 3.14 -16.34
CA GLY A 156 6.82 4.58 -16.04
C GLY A 156 5.39 5.15 -16.13
N VAL A 157 4.38 4.30 -16.01
CA VAL A 157 2.97 4.72 -15.89
C VAL A 157 2.78 5.49 -14.58
N GLU A 158 3.45 5.04 -13.51
CA GLU A 158 3.54 5.78 -12.26
C GLU A 158 4.66 6.83 -12.34
N LYS A 159 4.32 8.06 -12.75
CA LYS A 159 5.24 9.21 -12.69
C LYS A 159 5.59 9.65 -11.26
N GLU A 160 4.89 9.10 -10.26
CA GLU A 160 4.89 9.65 -8.91
C GLU A 160 6.04 9.13 -8.03
N VAL A 161 6.60 7.96 -8.32
CA VAL A 161 7.74 7.39 -7.59
C VAL A 161 8.75 6.86 -8.59
N GLY A 162 9.87 7.57 -8.76
CA GLY A 162 10.96 7.07 -9.59
C GLY A 162 11.36 5.67 -9.13
N LEU A 163 11.61 4.77 -10.08
CA LEU A 163 11.98 3.37 -9.81
C LEU A 163 13.21 3.26 -8.88
N LEU A 164 14.10 4.25 -8.96
CA LEU A 164 15.32 4.43 -8.16
C LEU A 164 15.12 5.25 -6.88
N SER A 165 13.89 5.57 -6.47
CA SER A 165 13.68 6.21 -5.16
C SER A 165 14.08 5.24 -4.04
N ILE A 166 14.62 5.77 -2.95
CA ILE A 166 14.99 4.97 -1.77
C ILE A 166 13.78 4.19 -1.25
N GLU A 167 12.59 4.81 -1.26
CA GLU A 167 11.33 4.17 -0.86
C GLU A 167 10.99 2.95 -1.74
N SER A 168 11.13 3.10 -3.05
CA SER A 168 10.92 2.03 -4.02
C SER A 168 11.95 0.91 -3.84
N LEU A 169 13.22 1.26 -3.64
CA LEU A 169 14.29 0.28 -3.46
C LEU A 169 14.12 -0.53 -2.18
N ILE A 170 13.69 0.10 -1.08
CA ILE A 170 13.36 -0.59 0.17
C ILE A 170 12.19 -1.55 -0.04
N GLN A 171 11.12 -1.12 -0.73
CA GLN A 171 9.97 -1.99 -1.04
C GLN A 171 10.39 -3.21 -1.88
N PHE A 172 11.21 -2.98 -2.91
CA PHE A 172 11.77 -4.05 -3.74
C PHE A 172 12.55 -5.04 -2.89
N LEU A 173 13.46 -4.55 -2.05
CA LEU A 173 14.30 -5.38 -1.19
C LEU A 173 13.47 -6.23 -0.22
N ILE A 174 12.45 -5.63 0.41
CA ILE A 174 11.54 -6.35 1.32
C ILE A 174 10.79 -7.44 0.55
N GLN A 175 10.24 -7.15 -0.63
CA GLN A 175 9.54 -8.16 -1.42
C GLN A 175 10.45 -9.30 -1.88
N VAL A 176 11.67 -8.98 -2.33
CA VAL A 176 12.67 -10.00 -2.68
C VAL A 176 13.02 -10.86 -1.47
N LEU A 177 13.18 -10.27 -0.29
CA LEU A 177 13.43 -11.02 0.95
C LEU A 177 12.29 -12.01 1.24
N PHE A 178 11.03 -11.58 1.14
CA PHE A 178 9.89 -12.47 1.34
C PHE A 178 9.76 -13.57 0.27
N LEU A 179 10.08 -13.27 -1.00
CA LEU A 179 10.16 -14.28 -2.06
C LEU A 179 11.21 -15.35 -1.75
N VAL A 180 12.38 -14.94 -1.25
CA VAL A 180 13.41 -15.88 -0.81
C VAL A 180 12.91 -16.72 0.37
N LEU A 181 12.27 -16.10 1.36
CA LEU A 181 11.68 -16.83 2.50
C LEU A 181 10.62 -17.85 2.05
N LEU A 182 9.78 -17.51 1.07
CA LEU A 182 8.81 -18.45 0.47
C LEU A 182 9.50 -19.61 -0.24
N CYS A 183 10.59 -19.37 -0.96
CA CYS A 183 11.39 -20.43 -1.57
C CYS A 183 11.97 -21.37 -0.49
N LEU A 184 12.55 -20.81 0.57
CA LEU A 184 13.12 -21.60 1.67
C LEU A 184 12.04 -22.39 2.42
N ASP A 185 10.83 -21.83 2.60
CA ASP A 185 9.69 -22.54 3.18
C ASP A 185 9.21 -23.69 2.30
N PHE A 186 9.13 -23.49 0.99
CA PHE A 186 8.74 -24.55 0.05
C PHE A 186 9.70 -25.75 0.08
N PHE A 187 11.00 -25.49 0.19
CA PHE A 187 12.01 -26.54 0.35
C PHE A 187 12.11 -27.08 1.79
N LYS A 188 11.24 -26.64 2.71
CA LYS A 188 11.20 -27.02 4.13
C LYS A 188 12.51 -26.75 4.89
N ILE A 189 13.28 -25.77 4.43
CA ILE A 189 14.51 -25.32 5.10
C ILE A 189 14.16 -24.46 6.32
N ILE A 190 13.12 -23.64 6.18
CA ILE A 190 12.50 -22.86 7.26
C ILE A 190 10.99 -23.14 7.25
N THR A 191 10.28 -22.78 8.32
CA THR A 191 8.82 -22.81 8.35
C THR A 191 8.30 -21.44 8.73
N ILE A 192 7.48 -20.85 7.86
CA ILE A 192 6.75 -19.61 8.11
C ILE A 192 5.53 -19.95 8.97
N PRO A 193 5.45 -19.42 10.21
CA PRO A 193 4.37 -19.70 11.15
C PRO A 193 3.07 -18.97 10.82
#